data_AF-A0A440M6F3-F1
#
_entry.id   AF-A0A440M6F3-F1
#
_cell.length_a   1.000
_cell.length_b   1.000
_cell.length_c   1.000
_cell.angle_alpha   90.00
_cell.angle_beta   90.00
_cell.angle_gamma   90.00
#
_symmetry.space_group_name_H-M   'P 1'
#
loop_
_entity.id
_entity.type
_entity.pdbx_description
1 polymer ?
#
loop_
_entity_poly.entity_id
_entity_poly.type
_entity_poly.pdbx_seq_one_letter_code
_entity_poly.pdbx_strand_id
1 'polypeptide(L)'
;MGRRNSFAICSVAAALSLPPEAGFAEEWWQGSFAAEGSSPCDNNDSIVTFTDTSVEMWEVGCTLDRVQKVKGLDAIILDMTCSDDSHSTEKRRGLLLKLQDNKVLRYPEYQVLQLCSELEAKKP
;
A
#
# COMPACT_ATOMS: atom_id res chain seq x y z
N MET A 1 50.93 41.33 -23.85
CA MET A 1 50.35 41.51 -22.50
C MET A 1 48.99 42.18 -22.70
N GLY A 2 47.85 41.72 -22.19
CA GLY A 2 47.57 40.63 -21.26
C GLY A 2 46.20 39.98 -21.54
N ARG A 3 46.14 38.70 -21.21
CA ARG A 3 44.94 37.87 -21.12
C ARG A 3 43.94 38.49 -20.14
N ARG A 4 42.65 38.41 -20.45
CA ARG A 4 41.60 38.31 -19.44
C ARG A 4 40.50 37.39 -19.96
N ASN A 5 40.63 36.12 -19.59
CA ASN A 5 39.58 35.11 -19.64
C ASN A 5 38.40 35.58 -18.80
N SER A 6 37.24 35.79 -19.43
CA SER A 6 35.97 35.90 -18.73
C SER A 6 35.52 34.47 -18.39
N PHE A 7 35.84 34.02 -17.17
CA PHE A 7 35.31 32.77 -16.63
C PHE A 7 33.79 32.90 -16.44
N ALA A 8 33.03 32.10 -17.18
CA ALA A 8 31.61 31.88 -16.93
C ALA A 8 31.46 31.13 -15.60
N ILE A 9 30.86 31.76 -14.60
CA ILE A 9 30.64 31.16 -13.29
C ILE A 9 29.34 30.36 -13.33
N CYS A 10 29.47 29.10 -12.94
CA CYS A 10 28.47 28.05 -12.88
C CYS A 10 27.17 28.45 -12.18
N SER A 11 26.04 28.31 -12.87
CA SER A 11 24.71 28.14 -12.25
C SER A 11 24.52 26.68 -11.89
N VAL A 12 24.83 26.29 -10.65
CA VAL A 12 24.36 25.01 -10.08
C VAL A 12 24.17 25.19 -8.58
N ALA A 13 22.91 25.31 -8.15
CA ALA A 13 22.40 24.82 -6.85
C ALA A 13 21.09 25.53 -6.49
N ALA A 14 19.98 25.06 -7.06
CA ALA A 14 18.65 25.20 -6.47
C ALA A 14 17.75 24.07 -6.97
N ALA A 15 18.23 22.83 -6.88
CA ALA A 15 17.40 21.66 -6.99
C ALA A 15 17.68 20.85 -5.72
N LEU A 16 16.74 20.90 -4.78
CA LEU A 16 16.51 19.99 -3.64
C LEU A 16 15.87 20.77 -2.51
N SER A 17 14.67 21.27 -2.77
CA SER A 17 13.66 21.49 -1.74
C SER A 17 12.36 20.95 -2.31
N LEU A 18 12.36 19.65 -2.61
CA LEU A 18 11.10 18.93 -2.66
C LEU A 18 10.52 19.07 -1.26
N PRO A 19 9.33 19.66 -1.08
CA PRO A 19 8.65 19.55 0.21
C PRO A 19 8.59 18.06 0.55
N PRO A 20 8.73 17.67 1.83
CA PRO A 20 8.46 16.29 2.21
C PRO A 20 7.07 15.99 1.67
N GLU A 21 6.96 15.02 0.77
CA GLU A 21 5.66 14.55 0.32
C GLU A 21 4.92 14.19 1.61
N ALA A 22 3.97 15.03 2.00
CA ALA A 22 2.81 14.52 2.67
C ALA A 22 2.10 13.70 1.58
N GLY A 23 2.62 12.53 1.21
CA GLY A 23 1.84 11.47 0.60
C GLY A 23 1.33 10.69 1.80
N PHE A 24 0.18 11.03 2.39
CA PHE A 24 -1.17 10.80 1.89
C PHE A 24 -1.30 9.40 1.31
N ALA A 25 -1.74 8.47 2.16
CA ALA A 25 -2.27 7.18 1.75
C ALA A 25 -3.54 7.36 0.92
N GLU A 26 -3.39 7.84 -0.32
CA GLU A 26 -4.46 7.86 -1.31
C GLU A 26 -4.31 6.60 -2.17
N GLU A 27 -5.26 5.69 -1.94
CA GLU A 27 -5.66 4.56 -2.79
C GLU A 27 -4.67 3.41 -3.02
N TRP A 28 -3.38 3.53 -2.70
CA TRP A 28 -2.40 2.43 -2.90
C TRP A 28 -2.75 1.11 -2.20
N TRP A 29 -3.58 1.18 -1.16
CA TRP A 29 -3.98 0.05 -0.34
C TRP A 29 -5.23 -0.65 -0.88
N GLN A 30 -5.92 -0.05 -1.85
CA GLN A 30 -7.10 -0.62 -2.48
C GLN A 30 -6.67 -1.50 -3.66
N GLY A 31 -7.39 -2.60 -3.85
CA GLY A 31 -7.10 -3.61 -4.86
C GLY A 31 -7.02 -5.01 -4.28
N SER A 32 -6.76 -5.98 -5.15
CA SER A 32 -6.55 -7.37 -4.77
C SER A 32 -5.06 -7.63 -4.56
N PHE A 33 -4.75 -8.29 -3.45
CA PHE A 33 -3.39 -8.64 -3.08
C PHE A 33 -3.30 -10.14 -2.82
N ALA A 34 -2.17 -10.73 -3.20
CA ALA A 34 -1.83 -12.10 -2.89
C ALA A 34 -0.76 -12.14 -1.80
N ALA A 35 -0.75 -13.19 -0.99
CA ALA A 35 0.36 -13.42 -0.06
C ALA A 35 1.69 -13.47 -0.82
N GLU A 36 2.75 -12.92 -0.24
CA GLU A 36 4.07 -13.03 -0.84
C GLU A 36 4.45 -14.51 -1.05
N GLY A 37 4.84 -14.84 -2.29
CA GLY A 37 5.16 -16.21 -2.68
C GLY A 37 3.97 -17.02 -3.20
N SER A 38 2.72 -16.54 -3.07
CA SER A 38 1.57 -17.13 -3.78
C SER A 38 1.48 -16.54 -5.18
N SER A 39 2.30 -17.09 -6.08
CA SER A 39 2.14 -16.89 -7.53
C SER A 39 1.53 -18.15 -8.14
N PRO A 40 0.55 -18.02 -9.04
CA PRO A 40 -0.07 -16.78 -9.55
C PRO A 40 -1.12 -16.17 -8.61
N CYS A 41 -1.49 -14.89 -8.81
CA CYS A 41 -2.72 -14.29 -8.24
C CYS A 41 -3.97 -14.84 -8.98
N ASP A 42 -4.03 -16.16 -9.06
CA ASP A 42 -5.21 -16.88 -9.51
C ASP A 42 -6.11 -17.11 -8.29
N ASN A 43 -7.41 -17.21 -8.53
CA ASN A 43 -8.46 -17.30 -7.51
C ASN A 43 -8.16 -18.40 -6.46
N ASN A 44 -7.55 -18.00 -5.34
CA ASN A 44 -7.10 -18.89 -4.29
C ASN A 44 -7.33 -18.23 -2.92
N ASP A 45 -7.32 -19.05 -1.88
CA ASP A 45 -7.68 -18.66 -0.52
C ASP A 45 -6.70 -17.64 0.12
N SER A 46 -5.61 -17.30 -0.58
CA SER A 46 -4.62 -16.31 -0.13
C SER A 46 -4.87 -14.90 -0.65
N ILE A 47 -5.88 -14.69 -1.50
CA ILE A 47 -6.24 -13.37 -2.02
C ILE A 47 -7.02 -12.59 -0.96
N VAL A 48 -6.61 -11.35 -0.76
CA VAL A 48 -7.33 -10.36 0.03
C VAL A 48 -7.62 -9.15 -0.84
N THR A 49 -8.88 -8.76 -0.94
CA THR A 49 -9.28 -7.57 -1.70
C THR A 49 -9.72 -6.47 -0.76
N PHE A 50 -9.07 -5.31 -0.87
CA PHE A 50 -9.42 -4.12 -0.10
C PHE A 50 -10.11 -3.12 -1.02
N THR A 51 -11.26 -2.60 -0.59
CA THR A 51 -11.96 -1.50 -1.25
C THR A 51 -12.09 -0.33 -0.28
N ASP A 52 -12.70 0.77 -0.70
CA ASP A 52 -13.02 1.89 0.18
C ASP A 52 -14.08 1.55 1.24
N THR A 53 -14.83 0.46 1.04
CA THR A 53 -16.02 0.10 1.84
C THR A 53 -15.96 -1.30 2.46
N SER A 54 -15.09 -2.18 1.96
CA SER A 54 -14.99 -3.55 2.44
C SER A 54 -13.60 -4.16 2.33
N VAL A 55 -13.42 -5.28 3.03
CA VAL A 55 -12.30 -6.19 2.88
C VAL A 55 -12.86 -7.59 2.64
N GLU A 56 -12.58 -8.14 1.47
CA GLU A 56 -13.04 -9.46 1.07
C GLU A 56 -11.90 -10.47 1.16
N MET A 57 -12.15 -11.57 1.86
CA MET A 57 -11.31 -12.76 1.95
C MET A 57 -12.22 -13.97 1.67
N TRP A 58 -11.65 -15.09 1.24
CA TRP A 58 -12.43 -16.24 0.71
C TRP A 58 -13.67 -16.62 1.53
N GLU A 59 -13.55 -16.85 2.85
CA GLU A 59 -14.67 -17.20 3.75
C GLU A 59 -15.11 -16.04 4.66
N VAL A 60 -14.51 -14.86 4.52
CA VAL A 60 -14.69 -13.76 5.46
C VAL A 60 -14.85 -12.44 4.72
N GLY A 61 -16.05 -11.87 4.79
CA GLY A 61 -16.34 -10.52 4.33
C GLY A 61 -16.35 -9.55 5.50
N CYS A 62 -15.67 -8.41 5.36
CA CYS A 62 -15.65 -7.36 6.36
C CYS A 62 -16.14 -6.03 5.77
N THR A 63 -17.08 -5.36 6.43
CA THR A 63 -17.41 -3.96 6.13
C THR A 63 -16.41 -3.04 6.84
N LEU A 64 -15.94 -2.02 6.13
CA LEU A 64 -15.09 -0.97 6.70
C LEU A 64 -15.94 0.07 7.43
N ASP A 65 -15.83 0.08 8.75
CA ASP A 65 -16.49 1.08 9.60
C ASP A 65 -15.72 2.41 9.53
N ARG A 66 -14.39 2.34 9.45
CA ARG A 66 -13.51 3.52 9.43
C ARG A 66 -12.16 3.19 8.82
N VAL A 67 -11.65 4.11 8.00
CA VAL A 67 -10.28 4.12 7.48
C VAL A 67 -9.54 5.33 8.06
N GLN A 68 -8.37 5.12 8.65
CA GLN A 68 -7.57 6.18 9.26
C GLN A 68 -6.16 6.18 8.69
N LYS A 69 -5.76 7.27 8.03
CA LYS A 69 -4.38 7.46 7.57
C LYS A 69 -3.48 7.79 8.76
N VAL A 70 -2.32 7.15 8.86
CA VAL A 70 -1.36 7.42 9.94
C VAL A 70 -0.43 8.55 9.51
N LYS A 71 -0.43 9.67 10.26
CA LYS A 71 0.41 10.82 9.91
C LYS A 71 1.90 10.48 10.00
N GLY A 72 2.65 10.75 8.93
CA GLY A 72 4.10 10.54 8.89
C GLY A 72 4.52 9.10 8.60
N LEU A 73 3.57 8.21 8.28
CA LEU A 73 3.83 6.84 7.85
C LEU A 73 2.93 6.53 6.65
N ASP A 74 3.44 5.79 5.67
CA ASP A 74 2.62 5.22 4.59
C ASP A 74 1.83 4.02 5.11
N ALA A 75 0.88 4.30 5.99
CA ALA A 75 0.08 3.29 6.66
C ALA A 75 -1.36 3.74 6.87
N ILE A 76 -2.26 2.78 6.90
CA ILE A 76 -3.66 2.98 7.23
C ILE A 76 -4.13 1.99 8.29
N ILE A 77 -5.01 2.46 9.17
CA ILE A 77 -5.73 1.63 10.13
C ILE A 77 -7.14 1.41 9.58
N LEU A 78 -7.55 0.15 9.55
CA LEU A 78 -8.87 -0.30 9.13
C LEU A 78 -9.64 -0.75 10.38
N ASP A 79 -10.72 -0.07 10.72
CA ASP A 79 -11.71 -0.56 11.68
C ASP A 79 -12.80 -1.27 10.88
N MET A 80 -13.05 -2.54 11.21
CA MET A 80 -13.85 -3.46 10.42
C MET A 80 -14.91 -4.16 11.27
N THR A 81 -16.04 -4.47 10.65
CA THR A 81 -16.98 -5.49 11.12
C THR A 81 -16.93 -6.66 10.16
N CYS A 82 -16.44 -7.80 10.62
CA CYS A 82 -16.35 -9.02 9.82
C CYS A 82 -17.50 -9.96 10.15
N SER A 83 -18.05 -10.60 9.12
CA SER A 83 -18.98 -11.71 9.25
C SER A 83 -18.36 -12.95 8.60
N ASP A 84 -18.54 -14.09 9.24
CA ASP A 84 -18.26 -15.40 8.66
C ASP A 84 -19.56 -16.13 8.27
N ASP A 85 -19.41 -17.28 7.60
CA ASP A 85 -20.52 -18.15 7.19
C ASP A 85 -21.34 -18.70 8.38
N SER A 86 -20.83 -18.55 9.62
CA SER A 86 -21.55 -18.96 10.84
C SER A 86 -22.50 -17.90 11.38
N HIS A 87 -22.69 -16.79 10.66
CA HIS A 87 -23.46 -15.61 11.07
C HIS A 87 -22.94 -14.93 12.36
N SER A 88 -21.69 -15.20 12.73
CA SER A 88 -21.04 -14.50 13.82
C SER A 88 -20.48 -13.18 13.28
N THR A 89 -20.68 -12.09 14.03
CA THR A 89 -20.11 -10.78 13.67
C THR A 89 -19.05 -10.38 14.69
N GLU A 90 -17.88 -9.99 14.20
CA GLU A 90 -16.74 -9.62 15.02
C GLU A 90 -16.19 -8.26 14.58
N LYS A 91 -15.90 -7.39 15.56
CA LYS A 91 -15.16 -6.15 15.31
C LYS A 91 -13.67 -6.47 15.21
N ARG A 92 -13.04 -6.12 14.10
CA ARG A 92 -11.60 -6.29 13.87
C ARG A 92 -10.95 -4.94 13.60
N ARG A 93 -9.67 -4.83 13.97
CA ARG A 93 -8.83 -3.69 13.63
C ARG A 93 -7.56 -4.20 12.95
N GLY A 94 -7.32 -3.71 11.74
CA GLY A 94 -6.13 -4.04 10.96
C GLY A 94 -5.25 -2.81 10.74
N LEU A 95 -3.95 -3.04 10.57
CA LEU A 95 -3.00 -2.05 10.07
C LEU A 95 -2.44 -2.56 8.74
N LEU A 96 -2.49 -1.71 7.72
CA LEU A 96 -1.76 -1.89 6.48
C LEU A 96 -0.60 -0.91 6.44
N LEU A 97 0.62 -1.42 6.35
CA LEU A 97 1.83 -0.62 6.21
C LEU A 97 2.42 -0.87 4.83
N LYS A 98 2.56 0.18 4.03
CA LYS A 98 3.25 0.11 2.75
C LYS A 98 4.73 -0.21 2.98
N LEU A 99 5.22 -1.22 2.29
CA LEU A 99 6.63 -1.61 2.25
C LEU A 99 7.24 -1.14 0.92
N GLN A 100 8.53 -1.43 0.75
CA GLN A 100 9.20 -1.27 -0.54
C GLN A 100 8.60 -2.23 -1.58
N ASP A 101 8.85 -1.96 -2.87
CA ASP A 101 8.36 -2.75 -4.01
C ASP A 101 6.84 -2.93 -4.06
N ASN A 102 6.09 -1.90 -3.63
CA ASN A 102 4.62 -1.86 -3.62
C ASN A 102 3.95 -3.02 -2.85
N LYS A 103 4.68 -3.62 -1.91
CA LYS A 103 4.13 -4.62 -0.99
C LYS A 103 3.48 -3.95 0.21
N VAL A 104 2.66 -4.70 0.92
CA VAL A 104 1.97 -4.24 2.12
C VAL A 104 2.14 -5.27 3.24
N LEU A 105 2.52 -4.82 4.43
CA LEU A 105 2.43 -5.63 5.64
C LEU A 105 1.03 -5.47 6.25
N ARG A 106 0.35 -6.58 6.49
CA ARG A 106 -0.92 -6.66 7.21
C ARG A 106 -0.68 -7.15 8.65
N TYR A 107 -1.17 -6.39 9.62
CA TYR A 107 -1.12 -6.71 11.05
C TYR A 107 -2.55 -6.71 11.63
N PRO A 108 -2.92 -7.68 12.51
CA PRO A 108 -2.06 -8.58 13.29
C PRO A 108 -1.63 -9.89 12.62
N GLU A 109 -2.05 -10.17 11.39
CA GLU A 109 -1.78 -11.44 10.71
C GLU A 109 -0.30 -11.64 10.32
N TYR A 110 0.52 -10.57 10.42
CA TYR A 110 1.93 -10.55 10.03
C TYR A 110 2.19 -11.06 8.60
N GLN A 111 1.25 -10.76 7.70
CA GLN A 111 1.27 -11.23 6.33
C GLN A 111 1.82 -10.14 5.41
N VAL A 112 2.79 -10.49 4.57
CA VAL A 112 3.23 -9.61 3.47
C VAL A 112 2.38 -9.91 2.25
N LEU A 113 1.82 -8.86 1.66
CA LEU A 113 0.89 -8.89 0.55
C LEU A 113 1.48 -8.16 -0.66
N GLN A 114 1.28 -8.71 -1.85
CA GLN A 114 1.75 -8.17 -3.13
C GLN A 114 0.55 -7.84 -4.02
N LEU A 115 0.56 -6.67 -4.66
CA LEU A 115 -0.55 -6.23 -5.50
C LEU A 115 -0.65 -7.12 -6.75
N CYS A 116 -1.84 -7.67 -7.00
CA CYS A 116 -2.03 -8.66 -8.06
C CYS A 116 -1.79 -8.12 -9.46
N SER A 117 -2.14 -6.86 -9.74
CA SER A 117 -1.89 -6.23 -11.04
C SER A 117 -0.40 -6.18 -11.40
N GLU A 118 0.48 -6.09 -10.41
CA GLU A 118 1.94 -6.13 -10.63
C GLU A 118 2.48 -7.54 -10.85
N LEU A 119 1.83 -8.56 -10.27
CA LEU A 119 2.18 -9.96 -10.48
C LEU A 119 1.77 -10.43 -11.87
N GLU A 120 0.62 -9.98 -12.37
CA GLU A 120 0.17 -10.26 -13.74
C GLU A 120 1.07 -9.62 -14.79
N ALA A 121 1.52 -8.38 -14.57
CA ALA A 121 2.44 -7.69 -15.47
C ALA A 121 3.84 -8.32 -15.56
N LYS A 122 4.21 -9.16 -14.58
CA LYS A 122 5.49 -9.89 -14.54
C LYS A 122 5.40 -11.29 -15.16
N LYS A 123 4.24 -11.72 -15.68
CA LYS A 123 4.13 -12.97 -16.44
C LYS A 123 4.95 -12.84 -17.73
N PRO A 124 5.88 -13.77 -18.02
CA PRO A 124 6.73 -13.73 -19.22
C PRO A 124 5.96 -13.93 -20.53
#